data_AF-A0A6P0R3G2-F1
#
_entry.id   AF-A0A6P0R3G2-F1
#
_cell.length_a   1.000
_cell.length_b   1.000
_cell.length_c   1.000
_cell.angle_alpha   90.00
_cell.angle_beta   90.00
_cell.angle_gamma   90.00
#
_symmetry.space_group_name_H-M   'P 1'
#
loop_
_entity.id
_entity.type
_entity.pdbx_description
1 polymer ?
#
loop_
_entity_poly.entity_id
_entity_poly.type
_entity_poly.pdbx_seq_one_letter_code
_entity_poly.pdbx_strand_id
1 'polypeptide(L)'
;MTAGVILVLAILLLGGVIATISDRLGTKVGKARLRIFNLRPRDTAALVTMLTGSILSALTLATLFATSKPLRKGVFRIDEIQIKLNETRKELTKAELETIKIKNELQRLKDELGLALTQLNQVNQSLKKTLDQKAKTETQLTIIQDQLNQVEAVKVDTQEELKQVQAAKARTEAELNLTQNQLSKIIEQKETLRQEIEQLQIERQKILKD
;
A
#
# COMPACT_ATOMS: atom_id res chain seq x y z
N MET A 1 52.83 28.39 26.25
CA MET A 1 52.67 29.79 25.80
C MET A 1 53.99 30.58 25.77
N THR A 2 55.02 30.17 26.51
CA THR A 2 56.33 30.84 26.57
C THR A 2 57.11 30.82 25.24
N ALA A 3 57.13 29.69 24.52
CA ALA A 3 57.88 29.57 23.26
C ALA A 3 57.39 30.51 22.15
N GLY A 4 56.08 30.74 22.05
CA GLY A 4 55.50 31.66 21.06
C GLY A 4 55.85 33.12 21.35
N VAL A 5 55.82 33.53 22.62
CA VAL A 5 56.21 34.88 23.04
C VAL A 5 57.71 35.12 22.81
N ILE A 6 58.55 34.14 23.16
CA ILE A 6 60.01 34.22 22.93
C ILE A 6 60.32 34.33 21.43
N LEU A 7 59.63 33.57 20.56
CA LEU A 7 59.80 33.65 19.11
C LEU A 7 59.42 35.04 18.57
N VAL A 8 58.29 35.58 19.01
CA VAL A 8 57.84 36.92 18.59
C VAL A 8 58.83 37.99 19.03
N LEU A 9 59.31 37.94 20.28
CA LEU A 9 60.34 38.86 20.79
C LEU A 9 61.65 38.73 19.99
N ALA A 10 62.09 37.51 19.69
CA ALA A 10 63.28 37.27 18.88
C ALA A 10 63.14 37.87 17.48
N ILE A 11 62.02 37.65 16.79
CA ILE A 11 61.75 38.21 15.46
C ILE A 11 61.70 39.74 15.50
N LEU A 12 61.10 40.32 16.54
CA LEU A 12 60.98 41.78 16.69
C LEU A 12 62.35 42.44 16.91
N LEU A 13 63.20 41.85 17.76
CA LEU A 13 64.58 42.31 17.93
C LEU A 13 65.39 42.18 16.64
N LEU A 14 65.27 41.05 15.94
CA LEU A 14 66.00 40.78 14.69
C LEU A 14 65.55 41.74 13.57
N GLY A 15 64.25 42.02 13.47
CA GLY A 15 63.69 43.02 12.57
C GLY A 15 64.18 44.44 12.88
N GLY A 16 64.28 44.82 14.16
CA GLY A 16 64.86 46.10 14.58
C GLY A 16 66.32 46.25 14.18
N VAL A 17 67.13 45.20 14.35
CA VAL A 17 68.55 45.21 13.91
C VAL A 17 68.63 45.38 12.38
N ILE A 18 67.85 44.63 11.61
CA ILE A 18 67.84 44.73 10.14
C ILE A 18 67.38 46.12 9.67
N ALA A 19 66.42 46.74 10.34
CA ALA A 19 65.95 48.09 10.04
C ALA A 19 67.06 49.14 10.20
N THR A 20 67.84 49.07 11.29
CA THR A 20 68.96 50.00 11.52
C THR A 20 70.10 49.84 10.50
N ILE A 21 70.35 48.62 10.04
CA ILE A 21 71.35 48.35 9.00
C ILE A 21 70.87 48.94 7.66
N SER A 22 69.59 48.76 7.32
CA SER A 22 68.98 49.27 6.09
C SER A 22 69.03 50.80 5.99
N ASP A 23 68.77 51.51 7.10
CA ASP A 23 68.87 52.97 7.16
C ASP A 23 70.33 53.47 7.07
N ARG A 24 71.27 52.73 7.67
CA ARG A 24 72.72 53.02 7.54
C ARG A 24 73.23 52.86 6.11
N LEU A 25 72.67 51.92 5.33
CA LEU A 25 72.97 51.80 3.90
C LEU A 25 72.47 53.03 3.13
N GLY A 26 71.25 53.49 3.40
CA GLY A 26 70.69 54.72 2.82
C GLY A 26 71.53 55.96 3.09
N THR A 27 71.89 56.19 4.36
CA THR A 27 72.69 57.36 4.75
C THR A 27 74.12 57.32 4.19
N LYS A 28 74.73 56.14 4.04
CA LYS A 28 76.03 56.00 3.36
C LYS A 28 75.95 56.35 1.88
N VAL A 29 74.90 55.91 1.18
CA VAL A 29 74.66 56.26 -0.23
C VAL A 29 74.42 57.77 -0.39
N GLY A 30 73.70 58.40 0.54
CA GLY A 30 73.51 59.86 0.55
C GLY A 30 74.79 60.65 0.79
N LYS A 31 75.68 60.17 1.68
CA LYS A 31 76.99 60.81 1.94
C LYS A 31 77.97 60.61 0.79
N ALA A 32 77.88 59.51 0.05
CA ALA A 32 78.70 59.25 -1.13
C ALA A 32 78.37 60.16 -2.33
N ARG A 33 77.38 61.07 -2.21
CA ARG A 33 76.91 61.98 -3.26
C ARG A 33 76.58 61.29 -4.59
N LEU A 34 76.13 60.03 -4.52
CA LEU A 34 75.72 59.28 -5.70
C LEU A 34 74.50 59.95 -6.31
N ARG A 35 74.54 60.14 -7.63
CA ARG A 35 73.44 60.71 -8.41
C ARG A 35 72.94 59.61 -9.33
N ILE A 36 71.75 59.10 -9.04
CA ILE A 36 71.06 58.15 -9.90
C ILE A 36 69.97 58.94 -10.63
N PHE A 37 69.87 58.80 -11.95
CA PHE A 37 68.88 59.51 -12.79
C PHE A 37 68.81 61.03 -12.54
N ASN A 38 69.96 61.69 -12.35
CA ASN A 38 70.09 63.14 -12.17
C ASN A 38 69.46 63.74 -10.89
N LEU A 39 69.04 62.92 -9.93
CA LEU A 39 68.43 63.35 -8.67
C LEU A 39 69.44 64.01 -7.72
N ARG A 40 68.92 64.82 -6.76
CA ARG A 40 69.75 65.36 -5.68
C ARG A 40 70.21 64.21 -4.76
N PRO A 41 71.43 64.25 -4.21
CA PRO A 41 71.97 63.16 -3.39
C PRO A 41 71.10 62.70 -2.21
N ARG A 42 70.36 63.63 -1.59
CA ARG A 42 69.41 63.34 -0.50
C ARG A 42 68.22 62.49 -0.99
N ASP A 43 67.66 62.82 -2.15
CA ASP A 43 66.52 62.11 -2.73
C ASP A 43 66.94 60.75 -3.29
N THR A 44 68.18 60.65 -3.79
CA THR A 44 68.79 59.38 -4.21
C THR A 44 68.93 58.42 -3.03
N ALA A 45 69.37 58.91 -1.87
CA ALA A 45 69.44 58.10 -0.65
C ALA A 45 68.07 57.58 -0.20
N ALA A 46 67.05 58.45 -0.21
CA ALA A 46 65.69 58.08 0.16
C ALA A 46 65.11 57.02 -0.80
N LEU A 47 65.31 57.19 -2.11
CA LEU A 47 64.88 56.23 -3.13
C LEU A 47 65.56 54.86 -2.95
N VAL A 48 66.87 54.85 -2.69
CA VAL A 48 67.63 53.61 -2.46
C VAL A 48 67.18 52.91 -1.18
N THR A 49 66.90 53.63 -0.10
CA THR A 49 66.33 53.04 1.13
C THR A 49 64.93 52.46 0.88
N MET A 50 64.05 53.18 0.18
CA MET A 50 62.70 52.71 -0.14
C MET A 50 62.75 51.44 -1.01
N LEU A 51 63.59 51.42 -2.05
CA LEU A 51 63.79 50.26 -2.91
C LEU A 51 64.37 49.06 -2.13
N THR A 52 65.36 49.29 -1.27
CA THR A 52 65.95 48.23 -0.43
C THR A 52 64.90 47.66 0.53
N GLY A 53 64.07 48.52 1.13
CA GLY A 53 62.93 48.10 1.96
C GLY A 53 61.90 47.30 1.18
N SER A 54 61.51 47.76 -0.02
CA SER A 54 60.57 47.04 -0.88
C SER A 54 61.10 45.68 -1.32
N ILE A 55 62.38 45.57 -1.68
CA ILE A 55 63.02 44.30 -2.04
C ILE A 55 63.05 43.35 -0.84
N LEU A 56 63.41 43.85 0.35
CA LEU A 56 63.42 43.04 1.58
C LEU A 56 62.00 42.54 1.92
N SER A 57 60.99 43.40 1.89
CA SER A 57 59.60 43.02 2.11
C SER A 57 59.10 42.01 1.07
N ALA A 58 59.46 42.18 -0.21
CA ALA A 58 59.14 41.24 -1.27
C ALA A 58 59.81 39.87 -1.05
N LEU A 59 61.07 39.84 -0.61
CA LEU A 59 61.79 38.61 -0.24
C LEU A 59 61.14 37.90 0.95
N THR A 60 60.73 38.65 1.98
CA THR A 60 60.00 38.08 3.13
C THR A 60 58.68 37.48 2.68
N LEU A 61 57.90 38.20 1.87
CA LEU A 61 56.61 37.73 1.35
C LEU A 61 56.78 36.51 0.43
N ALA A 62 57.80 36.53 -0.43
CA ALA A 62 58.15 35.41 -1.30
C ALA A 62 58.52 34.17 -0.49
N THR A 63 59.35 34.33 0.55
CA THR A 63 59.71 33.24 1.48
C THR A 63 58.48 32.68 2.17
N LEU A 64 57.57 33.56 2.62
CA LEU A 64 56.34 33.18 3.30
C LEU A 64 55.38 32.41 2.37
N PHE A 65 55.20 32.85 1.12
CA PHE A 65 54.40 32.13 0.13
C PHE A 65 55.06 30.83 -0.36
N ALA A 66 56.40 30.75 -0.37
CA ALA A 66 57.13 29.54 -0.71
C ALA A 66 56.98 28.47 0.38
N THR A 67 57.03 28.85 1.65
CA THR A 67 56.93 27.92 2.79
C THR A 67 55.49 27.60 3.19
N SER A 68 54.54 28.52 3.00
CA SER A 68 53.16 28.37 3.48
C SER A 68 52.15 28.16 2.33
N LYS A 69 51.75 26.90 2.12
CA LYS A 69 50.61 26.55 1.26
C LYS A 69 49.30 27.24 1.68
N PRO A 70 48.95 27.34 2.99
CA PRO A 70 47.74 28.04 3.42
C PRO A 70 47.70 29.51 3.02
N LEU A 71 48.81 30.24 3.14
CA LEU A 71 48.85 31.66 2.79
C LEU A 71 48.74 31.89 1.28
N ARG A 72 49.43 31.08 0.47
CA ARG A 72 49.29 31.15 -1.00
C ARG A 72 47.85 30.82 -1.43
N LYS A 73 47.25 29.80 -0.82
CA LYS A 73 45.87 29.40 -1.13
C LYS A 73 44.86 30.47 -0.67
N GLY A 74 45.06 31.06 0.51
CA GLY A 74 44.19 32.08 1.07
C GLY A 74 44.28 33.44 0.37
N VAL A 75 45.45 33.87 -0.12
CA VAL A 75 45.60 35.15 -0.82
C VAL A 75 45.21 35.04 -2.30
N PHE A 76 45.56 33.94 -2.98
CA PHE A 76 45.39 33.84 -4.43
C PHE A 76 44.17 33.02 -4.89
N ARG A 77 43.51 32.25 -4.02
CA ARG A 77 42.38 31.37 -4.40
C ARG A 77 41.15 31.52 -3.51
N ILE A 78 41.02 32.64 -2.80
CA ILE A 78 39.90 32.84 -1.87
C ILE A 78 38.55 32.81 -2.58
N ASP A 79 38.45 33.40 -3.77
CA ASP A 79 37.22 33.44 -4.55
C ASP A 79 36.81 32.05 -5.03
N GLU A 80 37.75 31.26 -5.56
CA GLU A 80 37.51 29.87 -5.96
C GLU A 80 37.02 29.00 -4.78
N ILE A 81 37.60 29.22 -3.59
CA ILE A 81 37.22 28.45 -2.39
C ILE A 81 35.82 28.86 -1.93
N GLN A 82 35.48 30.15 -1.95
CA GLN A 82 34.15 30.62 -1.61
C GLN A 82 33.09 30.11 -2.59
N ILE A 83 33.38 30.12 -3.89
CA ILE A 83 32.50 29.56 -4.92
C ILE A 83 32.26 28.08 -4.65
N LYS A 84 33.33 27.29 -4.47
CA LYS A 84 33.21 25.85 -4.17
C LYS A 84 32.44 25.59 -2.89
N LEU A 85 32.69 26.35 -1.83
CA LEU A 85 31.94 26.22 -0.57
C LEU A 85 30.45 26.50 -0.77
N ASN A 86 30.10 27.52 -1.54
CA ASN A 86 28.71 27.84 -1.85
C ASN A 86 28.06 26.77 -2.73
N GLU A 87 28.76 26.23 -3.71
CA GLU A 87 28.31 25.11 -4.54
C GLU A 87 28.10 23.85 -3.71
N THR A 88 29.09 23.43 -2.91
CA THR A 88 28.99 22.27 -2.04
C THR A 88 27.87 22.43 -1.00
N ARG A 89 27.66 23.64 -0.46
CA ARG A 89 26.52 23.90 0.44
C ARG A 89 25.19 23.75 -0.29
N LYS A 90 25.06 24.26 -1.52
CA LYS A 90 23.85 24.09 -2.33
C LYS A 90 23.60 22.63 -2.65
N GLU A 91 24.63 21.87 -3.01
CA GLU A 91 24.56 20.43 -3.26
C GLU A 91 24.15 19.66 -2.00
N LEU A 92 24.73 19.99 -0.85
CA LEU A 92 24.38 19.39 0.42
C LEU A 92 22.90 19.63 0.75
N THR A 93 22.42 20.87 0.64
CA THR A 93 21.01 21.19 0.88
C THR A 93 20.09 20.47 -0.11
N LYS A 94 20.48 20.34 -1.38
CA LYS A 94 19.71 19.55 -2.37
C LYS A 94 19.65 18.08 -1.98
N ALA A 95 20.79 17.48 -1.64
CA ALA A 95 20.87 16.09 -1.21
C ALA A 95 20.03 15.84 0.05
N GLU A 96 20.09 16.74 1.04
CA GLU A 96 19.25 16.67 2.25
C GLU A 96 17.76 16.71 1.89
N LEU A 97 17.32 17.62 1.02
CA LEU A 97 15.94 17.69 0.55
C LEU A 97 15.51 16.41 -0.19
N GLU A 98 16.37 15.85 -1.03
CA GLU A 98 16.11 14.57 -1.71
C GLU A 98 16.00 13.42 -0.72
N THR A 99 16.87 13.35 0.30
CA THR A 99 16.77 12.31 1.33
C THR A 99 15.46 12.41 2.13
N ILE A 100 14.99 13.63 2.41
CA ILE A 100 13.71 13.85 3.09
C ILE A 100 12.56 13.38 2.19
N LYS A 101 12.58 13.71 0.89
CA LYS A 101 11.57 13.24 -0.07
C LYS A 101 11.52 11.72 -0.14
N ILE A 102 12.68 11.06 -0.30
CA ILE A 102 12.78 9.61 -0.39
C ILE A 102 12.29 8.95 0.91
N LYS A 103 12.64 9.50 2.08
CA LYS A 103 12.14 8.99 3.37
C LYS A 103 10.63 9.10 3.49
N ASN A 104 10.04 10.22 3.06
CA ASN A 104 8.60 10.42 3.08
C ASN A 104 7.89 9.47 2.11
N GLU A 105 8.45 9.26 0.91
CA GLU A 105 7.92 8.32 -0.07
C GLU A 105 8.01 6.87 0.42
N LEU A 106 9.13 6.50 1.03
CA LEU A 106 9.31 5.18 1.66
C LEU A 106 8.30 4.95 2.79
N GLN A 107 8.01 5.98 3.59
CA GLN A 107 6.98 5.87 4.63
C GLN A 107 5.59 5.67 4.02
N ARG A 108 5.23 6.45 2.99
CA ARG A 108 3.95 6.28 2.28
C ARG A 108 3.80 4.89 1.68
N LEU A 109 4.85 4.38 1.02
CA LEU A 109 4.84 3.03 0.45
C LEU A 109 4.70 1.94 1.52
N LYS A 110 5.29 2.14 2.71
CA LYS A 110 5.09 1.21 3.84
C LYS A 110 3.66 1.23 4.35
N ASP A 111 3.06 2.42 4.46
CA ASP A 111 1.67 2.56 4.91
C ASP A 111 0.72 1.91 3.88
N GLU A 112 0.95 2.16 2.59
CA GLU A 112 0.21 1.55 1.48
C GLU A 112 0.36 0.02 1.47
N LEU A 113 1.58 -0.49 1.68
CA LEU A 113 1.83 -1.93 1.81
C LEU A 113 1.05 -2.53 3.00
N GLY A 114 1.00 -1.84 4.13
CA GLY A 114 0.21 -2.26 5.30
C GLY A 114 -1.29 -2.33 5.01
N LEU A 115 -1.82 -1.33 4.28
CA LEU A 115 -3.21 -1.33 3.82
C LEU A 115 -3.49 -2.47 2.84
N ALA A 116 -2.60 -2.69 1.86
CA ALA A 116 -2.74 -3.76 0.88
C ALA A 116 -2.71 -5.15 1.55
N LEU A 117 -1.84 -5.37 2.54
CA LEU A 117 -1.82 -6.62 3.32
C LEU A 117 -3.12 -6.82 4.12
N THR A 118 -3.68 -5.75 4.67
CA THR A 118 -4.96 -5.81 5.39
C THR A 118 -6.11 -6.17 4.44
N GLN A 119 -6.17 -5.54 3.27
CA GLN A 119 -7.14 -5.85 2.22
C GLN A 119 -7.00 -7.29 1.73
N LEU A 120 -5.76 -7.76 1.51
CA LEU A 120 -5.49 -9.14 1.09
C LEU A 120 -6.03 -10.14 2.12
N ASN A 121 -5.81 -9.89 3.41
CA ASN A 121 -6.35 -10.73 4.48
C ASN A 121 -7.88 -10.72 4.52
N GLN A 122 -8.51 -9.55 4.36
CA GLN A 122 -9.96 -9.44 4.30
C GLN A 122 -10.53 -10.21 3.09
N VAL A 123 -9.95 -10.04 1.91
CA VAL A 123 -10.36 -10.76 0.70
C VAL A 123 -10.21 -12.27 0.88
N ASN A 124 -9.11 -12.75 1.46
CA ASN A 124 -8.92 -14.17 1.74
C ASN A 124 -9.95 -14.72 2.73
N GLN A 125 -10.32 -13.96 3.77
CA GLN A 125 -11.37 -14.36 4.71
C GLN A 125 -12.74 -14.39 4.03
N SER A 126 -13.06 -13.40 3.21
CA SER A 126 -14.29 -13.36 2.42
C SER A 126 -14.35 -14.54 1.44
N LEU A 127 -13.25 -14.83 0.74
CA LEU A 127 -13.14 -15.96 -0.17
C LEU A 127 -13.40 -17.28 0.55
N LYS A 128 -12.78 -17.49 1.72
CA LYS A 128 -13.02 -18.68 2.55
C LYS A 128 -14.50 -18.81 2.93
N LYS A 129 -15.12 -17.72 3.39
CA LYS A 129 -16.55 -17.72 3.74
C LYS A 129 -17.44 -18.04 2.54
N THR A 130 -17.11 -17.51 1.36
CA THR A 130 -17.84 -17.79 0.12
C THR A 130 -17.68 -19.25 -0.30
N LEU A 131 -16.49 -19.85 -0.14
CA LEU A 131 -16.27 -21.27 -0.41
C LEU A 131 -17.10 -22.15 0.56
N ASP A 132 -17.12 -21.82 1.85
CA ASP A 132 -17.94 -22.53 2.84
C ASP A 132 -19.44 -22.42 2.53
N GLN A 133 -19.89 -21.24 2.09
CA GLN A 133 -21.27 -21.02 1.66
C GLN A 133 -21.59 -21.84 0.40
N LYS A 134 -20.68 -21.85 -0.58
CA LYS A 134 -20.84 -22.63 -1.82
C LYS A 134 -21.01 -24.12 -1.51
N ALA A 135 -20.15 -24.68 -0.65
CA ALA A 135 -20.25 -26.09 -0.24
C ALA A 135 -21.58 -26.41 0.46
N LYS A 136 -22.08 -25.51 1.31
CA LYS A 136 -23.39 -25.65 1.95
C LYS A 136 -24.53 -25.61 0.92
N THR A 137 -24.48 -24.68 -0.02
CA THR A 137 -25.49 -24.57 -1.08
C THR A 137 -25.47 -25.78 -2.01
N GLU A 138 -24.29 -26.29 -2.38
CA GLU A 138 -24.17 -27.54 -3.15
C GLU A 138 -24.79 -28.73 -2.39
N THR A 139 -24.56 -28.83 -1.08
CA THR A 139 -25.18 -29.87 -0.24
C THR A 139 -26.70 -29.73 -0.19
N GLN A 140 -27.21 -28.50 -0.03
CA GLN A 140 -28.65 -28.24 -0.05
C GLN A 140 -29.28 -28.57 -1.41
N LEU A 141 -28.58 -28.28 -2.51
CA LEU A 141 -29.04 -28.59 -3.85
C LEU A 141 -29.18 -30.10 -4.04
N THR A 142 -28.21 -30.89 -3.59
CA THR A 142 -28.30 -32.36 -3.61
C THR A 142 -29.50 -32.85 -2.79
N ILE A 143 -29.70 -32.34 -1.57
CA ILE A 143 -30.84 -32.73 -0.73
C ILE A 143 -32.17 -32.39 -1.41
N ILE A 144 -32.31 -31.19 -1.97
CA ILE A 144 -33.52 -30.77 -2.67
C ILE A 144 -33.76 -31.62 -3.91
N GLN A 145 -32.70 -31.98 -4.64
CA GLN A 145 -32.80 -32.86 -5.80
C GLN A 145 -33.29 -34.26 -5.40
N ASP A 146 -32.79 -34.81 -4.30
CA ASP A 146 -33.25 -36.10 -3.77
C ASP A 146 -34.71 -36.03 -3.31
N GLN A 147 -35.10 -34.94 -2.63
CA GLN A 147 -36.49 -34.70 -2.23
C GLN A 147 -37.42 -34.58 -3.44
N LEU A 148 -36.98 -33.89 -4.50
CA LEU A 148 -37.73 -33.77 -5.75
C LEU A 148 -37.99 -35.16 -6.36
N ASN A 149 -36.95 -35.98 -6.45
CA ASN A 149 -37.06 -37.34 -6.98
C ASN A 149 -38.01 -38.20 -6.13
N GLN A 150 -37.97 -38.08 -4.80
CA GLN A 150 -38.90 -38.78 -3.91
C GLN A 150 -40.35 -38.32 -4.09
N VAL A 151 -40.59 -37.01 -4.17
CA VAL A 151 -41.94 -36.46 -4.39
C VAL A 151 -42.48 -36.89 -5.75
N GLU A 152 -41.62 -36.94 -6.77
CA GLU A 152 -42.02 -37.40 -8.10
C GLU A 152 -42.39 -38.89 -8.10
N ALA A 153 -41.67 -39.74 -7.39
CA ALA A 153 -42.03 -41.14 -7.19
C ALA A 153 -43.37 -41.29 -6.44
N VAL A 154 -43.53 -40.60 -5.31
CA VAL A 154 -44.79 -40.62 -4.53
C VAL A 154 -45.97 -40.12 -5.36
N LYS A 155 -45.77 -39.12 -6.21
CA LYS A 155 -46.80 -38.61 -7.12
C LYS A 155 -47.25 -39.69 -8.10
N VAL A 156 -46.32 -40.46 -8.68
CA VAL A 156 -46.65 -41.57 -9.58
C VAL A 156 -47.44 -42.65 -8.84
N ASP A 157 -47.00 -43.05 -7.65
CA ASP A 157 -47.68 -44.06 -6.84
C ASP A 157 -49.10 -43.60 -6.47
N THR A 158 -49.25 -42.36 -6.01
CA THR A 158 -50.56 -41.77 -5.66
C THR A 158 -51.50 -41.68 -6.86
N GLN A 159 -50.97 -41.37 -8.06
CA GLN A 159 -51.76 -41.37 -9.29
C GLN A 159 -52.26 -42.76 -9.65
N GLU A 160 -51.45 -43.79 -9.40
CA GLU A 160 -51.84 -45.18 -9.66
C GLU A 160 -52.87 -45.69 -8.63
N GLU A 161 -52.67 -45.39 -7.34
CA GLU A 161 -53.67 -45.63 -6.29
C GLU A 161 -55.00 -44.94 -6.60
N LEU A 162 -54.97 -43.69 -7.06
CA LEU A 162 -56.18 -42.96 -7.43
C LEU A 162 -56.95 -43.66 -8.55
N LYS A 163 -56.26 -44.19 -9.58
CA LYS A 163 -56.91 -44.98 -10.63
C LYS A 163 -57.53 -46.26 -10.09
N GLN A 164 -56.83 -46.96 -9.20
CA GLN A 164 -57.34 -48.19 -8.58
C GLN A 164 -58.59 -47.91 -7.74
N VAL A 165 -58.57 -46.85 -6.94
CA VAL A 165 -59.72 -46.43 -6.13
C VAL A 165 -60.90 -46.01 -7.02
N GLN A 166 -60.65 -45.28 -8.11
CA GLN A 166 -61.69 -44.94 -9.09
C GLN A 166 -62.30 -46.19 -9.73
N ALA A 167 -61.48 -47.18 -10.11
CA ALA A 167 -61.96 -48.45 -10.65
C ALA A 167 -62.76 -49.26 -9.62
N ALA A 168 -62.30 -49.31 -8.37
CA ALA A 168 -63.02 -49.97 -7.27
C ALA A 168 -64.37 -49.29 -7.01
N LYS A 169 -64.40 -47.95 -6.96
CA LYS A 169 -65.63 -47.17 -6.82
C LYS A 169 -66.64 -47.50 -7.94
N ALA A 170 -66.19 -47.52 -9.19
CA ALA A 170 -67.07 -47.85 -10.32
C ALA A 170 -67.64 -49.29 -10.23
N ARG A 171 -66.85 -50.25 -9.73
CA ARG A 171 -67.32 -51.63 -9.49
C ARG A 171 -68.37 -51.67 -8.38
N THR A 172 -68.12 -51.01 -7.25
CA THR A 172 -69.09 -50.96 -6.13
C THR A 172 -70.38 -50.26 -6.53
N GLU A 173 -70.32 -49.18 -7.32
CA GLU A 173 -71.52 -48.53 -7.87
C GLU A 173 -72.31 -49.47 -8.80
N ALA A 174 -71.63 -50.26 -9.63
CA ALA A 174 -72.28 -51.27 -10.48
C ALA A 174 -72.93 -52.40 -9.67
N GLU A 175 -72.24 -52.91 -8.63
CA GLU A 175 -72.79 -53.92 -7.71
C GLU A 175 -73.99 -53.39 -6.94
N LEU A 176 -73.94 -52.14 -6.44
CA LEU A 176 -75.05 -51.50 -5.74
C LEU A 176 -76.29 -51.43 -6.64
N ASN A 177 -76.13 -50.98 -7.89
CA ASN A 177 -77.22 -50.93 -8.87
C ASN A 177 -77.81 -52.32 -9.14
N LEU A 178 -76.96 -53.34 -9.27
CA LEU A 178 -77.40 -54.71 -9.50
C LEU A 178 -78.19 -55.25 -8.30
N THR A 179 -77.72 -54.99 -7.09
CA THR A 179 -78.38 -55.41 -5.84
C THR A 179 -79.71 -54.67 -5.64
N GLN A 180 -79.78 -53.38 -5.97
CA GLN A 180 -81.03 -52.61 -5.98
C GLN A 180 -82.05 -53.19 -6.98
N ASN A 181 -81.61 -53.54 -8.20
CA ASN A 181 -82.47 -54.19 -9.19
C ASN A 181 -82.97 -55.56 -8.71
N GLN A 182 -82.11 -56.37 -8.09
CA GLN A 182 -82.50 -57.65 -7.49
C GLN A 182 -83.51 -57.46 -6.36
N LEU A 183 -83.30 -56.48 -5.48
CA LEU A 183 -84.22 -56.17 -4.38
C LEU A 183 -85.58 -55.75 -4.92
N SER A 184 -85.63 -54.91 -5.96
CA SER A 184 -86.89 -54.52 -6.63
C SER A 184 -87.64 -55.75 -7.15
N LYS A 185 -86.92 -56.67 -7.82
CA LYS A 185 -87.51 -57.90 -8.35
C LYS A 185 -88.03 -58.83 -7.25
N ILE A 186 -87.33 -58.94 -6.12
CA ILE A 186 -87.78 -59.73 -4.97
C ILE A 186 -89.01 -59.10 -4.33
N ILE A 187 -89.06 -57.77 -4.22
CA ILE A 187 -90.24 -57.05 -3.72
C ILE A 187 -91.44 -57.33 -4.63
N GLU A 188 -91.27 -57.24 -5.95
CA GLU A 188 -92.31 -57.60 -6.91
C GLU A 188 -92.78 -59.05 -6.71
N GLN A 189 -91.86 -60.02 -6.70
CA GLN A 189 -92.18 -61.43 -6.48
C GLN A 189 -92.94 -61.69 -5.17
N LYS A 190 -92.55 -61.00 -4.09
CA LYS A 190 -93.22 -61.09 -2.79
C LYS A 190 -94.65 -60.58 -2.88
N GLU A 191 -94.89 -59.45 -3.55
CA GLU A 191 -96.25 -58.92 -3.74
C GLU A 191 -97.09 -59.85 -4.61
N THR A 192 -96.52 -60.44 -5.68
CA THR A 192 -97.24 -61.43 -6.50
C THR A 192 -97.64 -62.66 -5.69
N LEU A 193 -96.71 -63.24 -4.92
CA LEU A 193 -96.99 -64.39 -4.05
C LEU A 193 -98.03 -64.06 -2.99
N ARG A 194 -98.00 -62.84 -2.44
CA ARG A 194 -98.99 -62.38 -1.46
C ARG A 194 -100.39 -62.32 -2.07
N GLN A 195 -100.52 -61.79 -3.29
CA GLN A 195 -101.78 -61.78 -4.03
C GLN A 195 -102.27 -63.21 -4.33
N GLU A 196 -101.37 -64.11 -4.71
CA GLU A 196 -101.68 -65.54 -4.94
C GLU A 196 -102.19 -66.23 -3.67
N ILE A 197 -101.55 -65.98 -2.52
CA ILE A 197 -102.01 -66.52 -1.23
C ILE A 197 -103.39 -65.97 -0.85
N GLU A 198 -103.64 -64.67 -1.05
CA GLU A 198 -104.96 -64.07 -0.80
C GLU A 198 -106.04 -64.70 -1.70
N GLN A 199 -105.74 -64.92 -2.98
CA GLN A 199 -106.66 -65.61 -3.91
C GLN A 199 -106.94 -67.04 -3.46
N LEU A 200 -105.91 -67.82 -3.13
CA LEU A 200 -106.07 -69.20 -2.65
C LEU A 200 -106.85 -69.27 -1.32
N GLN A 201 -106.69 -68.30 -0.43
CA GLN A 201 -107.49 -68.21 0.80
C GLN A 201 -108.97 -67.92 0.51
N ILE A 202 -109.26 -67.02 -0.43
CA ILE A 202 -110.63 -66.73 -0.88
C ILE A 202 -111.26 -67.97 -1.52
N GLU A 203 -110.52 -68.67 -2.38
CA GLU A 203 -110.96 -69.90 -3.04
C GLU A 203 -111.24 -71.02 -2.02
N ARG A 204 -110.35 -71.22 -1.05
CA ARG A 204 -110.56 -72.15 0.06
C ARG A 204 -111.81 -71.81 0.88
N GLN A 205 -112.07 -70.53 1.15
CA GLN A 205 -113.28 -70.11 1.87
C GLN A 205 -114.57 -70.34 1.08
N LYS A 206 -114.53 -70.25 -0.27
CA LYS A 206 -115.66 -70.62 -1.12
C LYS A 206 -115.93 -72.12 -1.08
N ILE A 207 -114.90 -72.95 -1.22
CA ILE A 207 -115.03 -74.42 -1.21
C ILE A 207 -115.51 -74.96 0.15
N LEU A 208 -115.22 -74.27 1.26
CA LEU A 208 -115.68 -74.65 2.61
C LEU A 208 -117.12 -74.20 2.94
N LYS A 209 -117.78 -73.45 2.05
CA LYS A 209 -119.16 -72.95 2.23
C LYS A 209 -120.19 -73.60 1.31
N ASP A 210 -119.75 -74.46 0.38
CA ASP A 210 -120.57 -75.39 -0.40
C ASP A 210 -120.52 -76.80 0.23
#